data_AF-W1XU94-F1
#
_entry.id   AF-W1XU94-F1
#
_cell.length_a   1.000
_cell.length_b   1.000
_cell.length_c   1.000
_cell.angle_alpha   90.00
_cell.angle_beta   90.00
_cell.angle_gamma   90.00
#
_symmetry.space_group_name_H-M   'P 1'
#
loop_
_entity.id
_entity.type
_entity.pdbx_description
1 polymer ?
#
loop_
_entity_poly.entity_id
_entity_poly.type
_entity_poly.pdbx_seq_one_letter_code
_entity_poly.pdbx_strand_id
1 'polypeptide(L)'
;ALNEDIDDEVKAVLKDWLDNKEVGEGSRERADKVIKVLEEDNSEICKIILSDKEFLVKRSQWIFGGDGWAYDIGYGGLDHVLASNENINVLVFDTEV
;
A
#
# COMPACT_ATOMS: atom_id res chain seq x y z
N ALA A 1 18.49 5.18 -3.81
CA ALA A 1 18.07 6.32 -2.97
C ALA A 1 18.86 6.40 -1.66
N LEU A 2 18.66 5.50 -0.70
CA LEU A 2 19.36 5.59 0.60
C LEU A 2 20.90 5.48 0.53
N ASN A 3 21.43 4.85 -0.53
CA ASN A 3 22.87 4.74 -0.79
C ASN A 3 23.40 5.77 -1.80
N GLU A 4 22.54 6.67 -2.28
CA GLU A 4 22.92 7.71 -3.26
C GLU A 4 23.34 9.00 -2.54
N ASP A 5 24.02 9.87 -3.27
CA ASP A 5 24.38 11.21 -2.81
C ASP A 5 23.19 12.18 -2.95
N ILE A 6 22.19 11.98 -2.08
CA ILE A 6 21.03 12.87 -1.88
C ILE A 6 21.06 13.44 -0.46
N ASP A 7 20.30 14.51 -0.25
CA ASP A 7 20.24 15.22 1.03
C ASP A 7 19.88 14.31 2.22
N ASP A 8 20.51 14.55 3.37
CA ASP A 8 20.36 13.73 4.56
C ASP A 8 18.93 13.79 5.15
N GLU A 9 18.21 14.90 4.96
CA GLU A 9 16.79 15.03 5.31
C GLU A 9 15.94 14.11 4.45
N VAL A 10 16.20 14.06 3.14
CA VAL A 10 15.50 13.16 2.20
C VAL A 10 15.75 11.70 2.59
N LYS A 11 16.99 11.33 2.94
CA LYS A 11 17.32 9.97 3.41
C LYS A 11 16.58 9.61 4.69
N ALA A 12 16.49 10.52 5.66
CA ALA A 12 15.81 10.27 6.92
C ALA A 12 14.31 10.00 6.71
N VAL A 13 13.64 10.80 5.88
CA VAL A 13 12.21 10.65 5.58
C VAL A 13 11.93 9.39 4.77
N LEU A 14 12.76 9.07 3.77
CA LEU A 14 12.65 7.81 3.02
C LEU A 14 12.87 6.58 3.88
N LYS A 15 13.76 6.66 4.88
CA LYS A 15 14.00 5.57 5.82
C LYS A 15 12.80 5.35 6.75
N ASP A 16 12.25 6.42 7.32
CA ASP A 16 11.04 6.34 8.15
C ASP A 16 9.87 5.72 7.38
N TRP A 17 9.69 6.12 6.11
CA TRP A 17 8.70 5.51 5.23
C TRP A 17 8.99 4.03 5.00
N LEU A 18 10.22 3.65 4.68
CA LEU A 18 10.60 2.26 4.39
C LEU A 18 10.38 1.34 5.59
N ASP A 19 10.76 1.79 6.79
CA ASP A 19 10.62 1.04 8.04
C ASP A 19 9.13 0.85 8.43
N ASN A 20 8.25 1.76 7.99
CA ASN A 20 6.83 1.77 8.34
C ASN A 20 5.88 1.62 7.14
N LYS A 21 6.36 1.16 5.98
CA LYS A 21 5.53 1.07 4.76
C LYS A 21 4.35 0.10 4.90
N GLU A 22 4.49 -0.89 5.80
CA GLU A 22 3.44 -1.87 6.09
C GLU A 22 2.49 -1.45 7.22
N VAL A 23 2.72 -0.29 7.86
CA VAL A 23 1.82 0.22 8.90
C VAL A 23 0.74 1.06 8.23
N GLY A 24 -0.53 0.67 8.36
CA GLY A 24 -1.63 1.44 7.75
C GLY A 24 -1.85 2.80 8.41
N GLU A 25 -1.76 2.84 9.73
CA GLU A 25 -1.88 4.06 10.51
C GLU A 25 -0.74 5.04 10.19
N GLY A 26 -1.08 6.30 9.97
CA GLY A 26 -0.10 7.35 9.64
C GLY A 26 0.53 7.24 8.24
N SER A 27 0.10 6.29 7.40
CA SER A 27 0.76 6.03 6.10
C SER A 27 0.61 7.19 5.13
N ARG A 28 -0.53 7.89 5.16
CA ARG A 28 -0.76 9.08 4.33
C ARG A 28 0.16 10.22 4.75
N GLU A 29 0.27 10.47 6.05
CA GLU A 29 1.14 11.50 6.60
C GLU A 29 2.62 11.22 6.32
N ARG A 30 3.06 9.95 6.36
CA ARG A 30 4.41 9.57 5.95
C ARG A 30 4.64 9.77 4.45
N ALA A 31 3.67 9.38 3.62
CA ALA A 31 3.75 9.60 2.17
C ALA A 31 3.82 11.09 1.82
N ASP A 32 3.01 11.93 2.45
CA ASP A 32 3.00 13.38 2.22
C ASP A 32 4.35 14.02 2.57
N LYS A 33 4.99 13.58 3.66
CA LYS A 33 6.35 14.00 4.02
C LYS A 33 7.37 13.60 2.95
N VAL A 34 7.31 12.36 2.46
CA VAL A 34 8.18 11.87 1.38
C VAL A 34 8.00 12.72 0.12
N ILE A 35 6.75 12.93 -0.32
CA ILE A 35 6.46 13.71 -1.52
C ILE A 35 7.03 15.12 -1.39
N LYS A 36 6.81 15.77 -0.24
CA LYS A 36 7.29 17.14 0.01
C LYS A 36 8.82 17.25 -0.13
N VAL A 37 9.59 16.36 0.52
CA VAL A 37 11.06 16.43 0.46
C VAL A 37 11.60 16.08 -0.93
N LEU A 38 10.92 15.19 -1.65
CA LEU A 38 11.33 14.83 -3.02
C LEU A 38 11.01 15.93 -4.03
N GLU A 39 9.97 16.74 -3.82
CA GLU A 39 9.63 17.87 -4.71
C GLU A 39 10.67 19.01 -4.61
N GLU A 40 11.40 19.10 -3.50
CA GLU A 40 12.47 20.07 -3.28
C GLU A 40 13.81 19.64 -3.92
N ASP A 41 13.96 18.36 -4.27
CA ASP A 41 15.18 17.77 -4.86
C ASP A 41 14.98 17.40 -6.35
N ASN A 42 15.80 17.99 -7.22
CA ASN A 42 15.72 17.80 -8.67
C ASN A 42 16.54 16.63 -9.22
N SER A 43 17.14 15.80 -8.36
CA SER A 43 17.88 14.61 -8.78
C SER A 43 16.98 13.61 -9.51
N GLU A 44 17.60 12.84 -10.41
CA GLU A 44 16.85 11.90 -11.26
C GLU A 44 16.15 10.81 -10.42
N ILE A 45 16.78 10.37 -9.33
CA ILE A 45 16.20 9.39 -8.42
C ILE A 45 14.93 9.91 -7.73
N CYS A 46 14.90 11.19 -7.33
CA CYS A 46 13.73 11.79 -6.70
C CYS A 46 12.55 11.88 -7.67
N LYS A 47 12.81 12.21 -8.94
CA LYS A 47 11.78 12.21 -9.99
C LYS A 47 11.19 10.82 -10.25
N ILE A 48 12.02 9.79 -10.27
CA ILE A 48 11.57 8.40 -10.43
C ILE A 48 10.66 7.99 -9.26
N ILE A 49 11.02 8.32 -8.03
CA ILE A 49 10.18 8.00 -6.86
C ILE A 49 8.87 8.80 -6.91
N LEU A 50 8.93 10.07 -7.32
CA LEU A 50 7.75 10.93 -7.46
C LEU A 50 6.77 10.45 -8.55
N SER A 51 7.25 9.81 -9.63
CA SER A 51 6.34 9.24 -10.64
C SER A 51 5.46 8.12 -10.08
N ASP A 52 5.91 7.45 -9.02
CA ASP A 52 5.20 6.37 -8.35
C ASP A 52 4.58 6.80 -7.00
N LYS A 53 4.39 8.11 -6.77
CA LYS A 53 3.91 8.64 -5.49
C LYS A 53 2.58 8.05 -5.00
N GLU A 54 1.74 7.56 -5.90
CA GLU A 54 0.47 6.90 -5.58
C GLU A 54 0.63 5.55 -4.85
N PHE A 55 1.84 5.02 -4.78
CA PHE A 55 2.18 3.78 -4.06
C PHE A 55 2.81 4.05 -2.70
N LEU A 56 3.07 5.30 -2.34
CA LEU A 56 3.65 5.64 -1.03
C LEU A 56 2.66 5.45 0.12
N VAL A 57 1.35 5.58 -0.16
CA VAL A 57 0.31 5.29 0.83
C VAL A 57 0.00 3.79 0.79
N LYS A 58 0.02 3.14 1.95
CA LYS A 58 -0.39 1.73 2.10
C LYS A 58 -1.82 1.56 1.63
N ARG A 59 -2.01 0.68 0.64
CA ARG A 59 -3.32 0.36 0.08
C ARG A 59 -4.01 -0.72 0.92
N SER A 60 -5.33 -0.59 1.08
CA SER A 60 -6.19 -1.63 1.67
C SER A 60 -6.89 -2.38 0.55
N GLN A 61 -6.58 -3.67 0.38
CA GLN A 61 -7.21 -4.50 -0.65
C GLN A 61 -8.54 -5.06 -0.13
N TRP A 62 -9.60 -4.92 -0.92
CA TRP A 62 -10.95 -5.36 -0.56
C TRP A 62 -11.55 -6.22 -1.66
N ILE A 63 -12.18 -7.33 -1.25
CA ILE A 63 -13.00 -8.18 -2.09
C ILE A 63 -14.45 -8.07 -1.60
N PHE A 64 -15.34 -7.67 -2.50
CA PHE A 64 -16.77 -7.50 -2.22
C PHE A 64 -17.57 -8.53 -3.03
N GLY A 65 -18.49 -9.23 -2.37
CA GLY A 65 -19.37 -10.20 -3.04
C GLY A 65 -20.59 -10.56 -2.20
N GLY A 66 -21.58 -11.17 -2.84
CA GLY A 66 -22.78 -11.67 -2.15
C GLY A 66 -22.63 -13.10 -1.64
N ASP A 67 -23.65 -13.61 -0.95
CA ASP A 67 -23.70 -14.96 -0.41
C ASP A 67 -23.57 -16.05 -1.49
N GLY A 68 -24.30 -15.97 -2.60
CA GLY A 68 -24.15 -16.95 -3.70
C GLY A 68 -22.74 -17.00 -4.32
N TRP A 69 -21.96 -15.91 -4.26
CA TRP A 69 -20.54 -15.95 -4.64
C TRP A 69 -19.69 -16.60 -3.55
N ALA A 70 -19.86 -16.19 -2.29
CA ALA A 70 -19.00 -16.62 -1.20
C ALA A 70 -19.20 -18.10 -0.83
N TYR A 71 -20.44 -18.60 -0.87
CA TYR A 71 -20.77 -19.95 -0.40
C TYR A 71 -20.90 -20.98 -1.52
N ASP A 72 -21.19 -20.57 -2.76
CA ASP A 72 -21.32 -21.48 -3.89
C ASP A 72 -20.18 -21.32 -4.90
N ILE A 73 -20.39 -20.54 -5.95
CA ILE A 73 -19.54 -20.58 -7.16
C ILE A 73 -18.12 -20.02 -6.92
N GLY A 74 -17.97 -19.11 -5.98
CA GLY A 74 -16.69 -18.49 -5.61
C GLY A 74 -15.99 -19.14 -4.41
N TYR A 75 -16.64 -20.08 -3.71
CA TYR A 75 -16.13 -20.64 -2.45
C TYR A 75 -14.74 -21.23 -2.57
N GLY A 76 -14.51 -22.09 -3.58
CA GLY A 76 -13.20 -22.73 -3.76
C GLY A 76 -12.06 -21.73 -4.03
N GLY A 77 -12.37 -20.60 -4.68
CA GLY A 77 -11.41 -19.51 -4.88
C GLY A 77 -11.19 -18.68 -3.61
N LEU A 78 -12.27 -18.40 -2.88
CA LEU A 78 -12.21 -17.68 -1.61
C LEU A 78 -11.40 -18.45 -0.56
N ASP A 79 -11.62 -19.76 -0.42
CA ASP A 79 -10.85 -20.64 0.47
C ASP A 79 -9.35 -20.59 0.13
N HIS A 80 -9.01 -20.77 -1.15
CA HIS A 80 -7.61 -20.73 -1.59
C HIS A 80 -6.94 -19.38 -1.32
N VAL A 81 -7.65 -18.27 -1.55
CA VAL A 81 -7.11 -16.92 -1.29
C VAL A 81 -6.94 -16.69 0.21
N LEU A 82 -7.89 -17.10 1.06
CA LEU A 82 -7.75 -16.97 2.51
C LEU A 82 -6.61 -17.85 3.06
N ALA A 83 -6.42 -19.04 2.49
CA ALA A 83 -5.31 -19.93 2.83
C ALA A 83 -3.93 -19.38 2.44
N SER A 84 -3.85 -18.39 1.53
CA SER A 84 -2.59 -17.74 1.17
C SER A 84 -1.98 -16.89 2.28
N ASN A 85 -2.78 -16.50 3.29
CA ASN A 85 -2.37 -15.65 4.41
C ASN A 85 -1.82 -14.27 3.98
N GLU A 86 -2.22 -13.80 2.79
CA GLU A 86 -1.96 -12.46 2.31
C GLU A 86 -2.87 -11.42 3.00
N ASN A 87 -2.40 -10.17 3.09
CA ASN A 87 -3.15 -9.08 3.74
C ASN A 87 -4.25 -8.54 2.84
N ILE A 88 -5.42 -9.16 2.92
CA ILE A 88 -6.64 -8.78 2.20
C ILE A 88 -7.83 -8.69 3.16
N ASN A 89 -8.86 -7.96 2.74
CA ASN A 89 -10.13 -7.89 3.45
C ASN A 89 -11.23 -8.42 2.55
N VAL A 90 -12.12 -9.25 3.09
CA VAL A 90 -13.28 -9.77 2.36
C VAL A 90 -14.54 -9.32 3.11
N LEU A 91 -15.49 -8.74 2.37
CA LEU A 91 -16.82 -8.42 2.90
C LEU A 91 -17.87 -9.11 2.03
N VAL A 92 -18.60 -10.02 2.68
CA VAL A 92 -19.73 -10.73 2.09
C VAL A 92 -21.01 -10.01 2.48
N PHE A 93 -21.78 -9.62 1.48
CA PHE A 93 -23.13 -9.09 1.66
C PHE A 93 -24.11 -10.27 1.65
N ASP A 94 -24.41 -10.78 2.83
CA ASP A 94 -25.23 -11.98 2.99
C ASP A 94 -26.72 -11.63 2.94
N THR A 95 -27.43 -12.12 1.91
CA THR A 95 -28.87 -11.91 1.73
C THR A 95 -29.70 -13.19 1.87
N GLU A 96 -29.06 -14.35 2.03
CA GLU A 96 -29.66 -15.68 2.25
C GLU A 96 -30.74 -16.09 1.22
N VAL A 97 -30.60 -15.69 -0.06
CA VAL A 97 -31.63 -15.91 -1.12
C VAL A 97 -31.15 -16.72 -2.32
#